data_AF-A0A7Y5UML5-F1
#
_entry.id   AF-A0A7Y5UML5-F1
#
_cell.length_a   1.000
_cell.length_b   1.000
_cell.length_c   1.000
_cell.angle_alpha   90.00
_cell.angle_beta   90.00
_cell.angle_gamma   90.00
#
_symmetry.space_group_name_H-M   'P 1'
#
loop_
_entity.id
_entity.type
_entity.pdbx_description
1 polymer ?
#
loop_
_entity_poly.entity_id
_entity_poly.type
_entity_poly.pdbx_seq_one_letter_code
_entity_poly.pdbx_strand_id
1 'polypeptide(L)'
;MSNVQSFVYSSGATAATPGFRERIQASPIQMFIVGYPGDTTDPAFSRSNIDPDRKKIILGGIDVAEGSQAAQPYLFVNGQPPSWFGGKFPSGEWYSVQYWRPEWKEVVLRQIDQLIAQGYDGAFLDVLYGDNEWEPGNVYGNPPYADRKVAMARLFSDIVAHVKAKNLPHFYLLAGNPAGIADTDPSLLTALDGVFFDGMFYIAAGNGSQPSTAGLAWFDTYAAIYRRLGIPMFINDYPPKGDIAAALQAFATGNDRGWITTLDPENMPGDVYLNTGPFLMTAVGTSTVVTGSKSHRNLLSGGQVLSATLIGGDQGDHLFGGPGSNVIQGGAGDDVIYAHSASAVQKGLLTFDFYAHNTTALVPEAQITINGRMALPPTPITALDTSGTTQRIQIDPTPFGPIETLVISERNVSYAGSESFSNIRFSMPKYSNVPISFKLASFAGQSVSMMDGTLAELDAGGVITFPGSAFQVQAGFPADTRSVIDGGGGSNTLVYGANYTNYAVRKRADGVLDITSARTAEGPDEVRNVQTIQFSDRRIDLATALPLRNSCLFAYAAGTYPEIFSGTPTFGTYQQYSYALYAGSGNAVGIDALGGVWVLGPYTGGVLTFVGLETDFEPAVSAWMRNGHTDC
;
A
#
# COMPACT_ATOMS: atom_id res chain seq x y z
N MET A 1 -11.85 -7.94 -15.91
CA MET A 1 -12.10 -8.24 -14.48
C MET A 1 -12.12 -7.00 -13.58
N SER A 2 -12.56 -5.84 -14.06
CA SER A 2 -12.41 -4.54 -13.36
C SER A 2 -13.23 -4.36 -12.08
N ASN A 3 -14.17 -5.27 -11.81
CA ASN A 3 -15.03 -5.27 -10.63
C ASN A 3 -14.72 -6.43 -9.65
N VAL A 4 -13.64 -7.19 -9.89
CA VAL A 4 -13.22 -8.25 -8.95
C VAL A 4 -12.54 -7.60 -7.75
N GLN A 5 -13.16 -7.75 -6.57
CA GLN A 5 -12.75 -7.19 -5.29
C GLN A 5 -11.94 -8.17 -4.43
N SER A 6 -11.97 -9.47 -4.74
CA SER A 6 -11.26 -10.51 -3.98
C SER A 6 -10.89 -11.68 -4.88
N PHE A 7 -9.71 -12.25 -4.62
CA PHE A 7 -9.27 -13.44 -5.31
C PHE A 7 -8.40 -14.32 -4.41
N VAL A 8 -8.20 -15.57 -4.83
CA VAL A 8 -7.18 -16.46 -4.26
C VAL A 8 -6.39 -17.11 -5.39
N TYR A 9 -5.07 -17.15 -5.19
CA TYR A 9 -4.16 -18.02 -5.91
C TYR A 9 -3.93 -19.27 -5.06
N SER A 10 -4.21 -20.45 -5.60
CA SER A 10 -3.99 -21.71 -4.90
C SER A 10 -3.17 -22.65 -5.78
N SER A 11 -1.85 -22.55 -5.63
CA SER A 11 -0.87 -23.42 -6.27
C SER A 11 -0.85 -24.83 -5.66
N GLY A 12 -1.22 -24.98 -4.38
CA GLY A 12 -1.10 -26.24 -3.62
C GLY A 12 -2.41 -26.94 -3.21
N ALA A 13 -3.58 -26.30 -3.28
CA ALA A 13 -4.84 -26.98 -2.92
C ALA A 13 -5.36 -27.77 -4.12
N THR A 14 -4.97 -29.04 -4.17
CA THR A 14 -5.50 -29.98 -5.17
C THR A 14 -6.97 -30.27 -4.91
N ALA A 15 -7.75 -30.58 -5.95
CA ALA A 15 -9.13 -31.04 -5.83
C ALA A 15 -9.28 -32.33 -4.98
N ALA A 16 -8.18 -33.03 -4.71
CA ALA A 16 -8.09 -34.15 -3.78
C ALA A 16 -8.21 -33.73 -2.31
N THR A 17 -8.07 -32.43 -2.00
CA THR A 17 -8.25 -31.91 -0.64
C THR A 17 -9.73 -32.07 -0.24
N PRO A 18 -10.06 -32.85 0.80
CA PRO A 18 -11.44 -33.05 1.22
C PRO A 18 -12.14 -31.71 1.49
N GLY A 19 -13.35 -31.51 0.97
CA GLY A 19 -14.14 -30.29 1.19
C GLY A 19 -13.79 -29.09 0.30
N PHE A 20 -12.86 -29.23 -0.66
CA PHE A 20 -12.37 -28.10 -1.47
C PHE A 20 -13.49 -27.37 -2.22
N ARG A 21 -14.39 -28.13 -2.85
CA ARG A 21 -15.57 -27.62 -3.54
C ARG A 21 -16.48 -26.85 -2.60
N GLU A 22 -16.87 -27.48 -1.49
CA GLU A 22 -17.79 -26.88 -0.51
C GLU A 22 -17.24 -25.56 0.02
N ARG A 23 -15.91 -25.48 0.22
CA ARG A 23 -15.25 -24.25 0.65
C ARG A 23 -15.25 -23.17 -0.43
N ILE A 24 -14.99 -23.49 -1.71
CA ILE A 24 -15.10 -22.50 -2.80
C ILE A 24 -16.53 -21.97 -2.92
N GLN A 25 -17.52 -22.87 -2.84
CA GLN A 25 -18.93 -22.50 -2.97
C GLN A 25 -19.42 -21.65 -1.78
N ALA A 26 -18.97 -21.96 -0.57
CA ALA A 26 -19.29 -21.19 0.65
C ALA A 26 -18.49 -19.89 0.77
N SER A 27 -17.35 -19.80 0.10
CA SER A 27 -16.48 -18.63 0.18
C SER A 27 -17.15 -17.37 -0.36
N PRO A 28 -16.95 -16.20 0.26
CA PRO A 28 -17.32 -14.91 -0.33
C PRO A 28 -16.33 -14.39 -1.39
N ILE A 29 -15.20 -15.07 -1.62
CA ILE A 29 -14.21 -14.72 -2.66
C ILE A 29 -14.83 -14.76 -4.05
N GLN A 30 -14.45 -13.84 -4.93
CA GLN A 30 -15.06 -13.72 -6.26
C GLN A 30 -14.29 -14.48 -7.34
N MET A 31 -12.96 -14.55 -7.26
CA MET A 31 -12.09 -15.18 -8.27
C MET A 31 -11.14 -16.21 -7.65
N PHE A 32 -10.96 -17.34 -8.32
CA PHE A 32 -9.98 -18.36 -7.96
C PHE A 32 -9.10 -18.70 -9.16
N ILE A 33 -7.79 -18.72 -8.95
CA ILE A 33 -6.80 -19.26 -9.87
C ILE A 33 -6.46 -20.65 -9.35
N VAL A 34 -6.74 -21.68 -10.15
CA VAL A 34 -6.65 -23.10 -9.76
C VAL A 34 -6.07 -23.95 -10.88
N GLY A 35 -5.53 -25.12 -10.52
CA GLY A 35 -5.02 -26.10 -11.48
C GLY A 35 -3.72 -25.63 -12.13
N TYR A 36 -2.59 -26.02 -11.55
CA TYR A 36 -1.27 -25.82 -12.14
C TYR A 36 -1.05 -26.85 -13.27
N PRO A 37 -0.19 -26.62 -14.28
CA PRO A 37 -0.12 -27.48 -15.46
C PRO A 37 0.29 -28.90 -15.09
N GLY A 38 -0.62 -29.85 -15.37
CA GLY A 38 -0.59 -31.23 -14.87
C GLY A 38 -1.98 -31.63 -14.37
N ASP A 39 -2.57 -30.79 -13.51
CA ASP A 39 -3.88 -31.00 -12.90
C ASP A 39 -5.04 -30.64 -13.85
N THR A 40 -4.80 -29.80 -14.85
CA THR A 40 -5.81 -29.40 -15.84
C THR A 40 -6.24 -30.53 -16.77
N THR A 41 -5.68 -31.73 -16.65
CA THR A 41 -6.18 -32.93 -17.34
C THR A 41 -7.05 -33.83 -16.45
N ASP A 42 -7.10 -33.55 -15.15
CA ASP A 42 -7.93 -34.28 -14.19
C ASP A 42 -9.38 -33.73 -14.22
N PRO A 43 -10.38 -34.59 -14.53
CA PRO A 43 -11.79 -34.19 -14.55
C PRO A 43 -12.28 -33.54 -13.26
N ALA A 44 -11.64 -33.81 -12.11
CA ALA A 44 -11.94 -33.18 -10.83
C ALA A 44 -11.83 -31.64 -10.88
N PHE A 45 -11.01 -31.10 -11.79
CA PHE A 45 -10.79 -29.67 -11.94
C PHE A 45 -11.71 -28.99 -12.96
N SER A 46 -12.64 -29.72 -13.58
CA SER A 46 -13.63 -29.09 -14.47
C SER A 46 -14.48 -28.05 -13.74
N ARG A 47 -14.91 -27.01 -14.47
CA ARG A 47 -15.74 -25.92 -13.95
C ARG A 47 -16.99 -26.41 -13.22
N SER A 48 -17.61 -27.47 -13.73
CA SER A 48 -18.82 -28.10 -13.19
C SER A 48 -18.59 -28.80 -11.85
N ASN A 49 -17.36 -29.23 -11.58
CA ASN A 49 -17.01 -29.88 -10.32
C ASN A 49 -16.63 -28.86 -9.24
N ILE A 50 -15.95 -27.77 -9.63
CA ILE A 50 -15.47 -26.74 -8.69
C ILE A 50 -16.59 -25.80 -8.23
N ASP A 51 -17.40 -25.28 -9.14
CA ASP A 51 -18.47 -24.32 -8.82
C ASP A 51 -19.69 -24.46 -9.77
N PRO A 52 -20.47 -25.55 -9.71
CA PRO A 52 -21.56 -25.80 -10.66
C PRO A 52 -22.60 -24.68 -10.76
N ASP A 53 -22.78 -23.89 -9.71
CA ASP A 53 -23.72 -22.76 -9.66
C ASP A 53 -23.25 -21.53 -10.46
N ARG A 54 -22.00 -21.55 -10.94
CA ARG A 54 -21.35 -20.45 -11.65
C ARG A 54 -21.37 -19.11 -10.92
N LYS A 55 -21.15 -19.13 -9.60
CA LYS A 55 -21.11 -17.93 -8.74
C LYS A 55 -19.73 -17.29 -8.68
N LYS A 56 -18.69 -18.01 -9.09
CA LYS A 56 -17.28 -17.60 -9.02
C LYS A 56 -16.67 -17.43 -10.41
N ILE A 57 -15.59 -16.66 -10.52
CA ILE A 57 -14.70 -16.69 -11.67
C ILE A 57 -13.61 -17.74 -11.39
N ILE A 58 -13.52 -18.77 -12.22
CA ILE A 58 -12.52 -19.84 -12.08
C ILE A 58 -11.57 -19.80 -13.28
N LEU A 59 -10.29 -19.53 -13.02
CA LEU A 59 -9.22 -19.50 -14.02
C LEU A 59 -8.32 -20.72 -13.88
N GLY A 60 -7.99 -21.35 -15.01
CA GLY A 60 -7.04 -22.46 -15.07
C GLY A 60 -5.62 -21.97 -15.34
N GLY A 61 -4.62 -22.51 -14.63
CA GLY A 61 -3.21 -22.18 -14.84
C GLY A 61 -2.60 -22.83 -16.08
N ILE A 62 -1.79 -22.07 -16.81
CA ILE A 62 -0.99 -22.52 -17.96
C ILE A 62 0.41 -21.90 -17.84
N ASP A 63 1.45 -22.73 -17.84
CA ASP A 63 2.83 -22.30 -18.02
C ASP A 63 3.10 -22.00 -19.49
N VAL A 64 3.44 -20.74 -19.80
CA VAL A 64 3.64 -20.30 -21.18
C VAL A 64 5.10 -20.45 -21.64
N ALA A 65 6.06 -20.56 -20.72
CA ALA A 65 7.49 -20.64 -21.03
C ALA A 65 8.22 -21.86 -20.42
N GLU A 66 7.54 -22.64 -19.58
CA GLU A 66 8.13 -23.76 -18.85
C GLU A 66 7.35 -25.06 -19.12
N GLY A 67 8.04 -26.20 -19.05
CA GLY A 67 7.42 -27.51 -19.26
C GLY A 67 7.93 -28.58 -18.31
N SER A 68 7.09 -29.58 -18.03
CA SER A 68 7.42 -30.71 -17.17
C SER A 68 6.84 -32.01 -17.70
N GLN A 69 7.39 -33.15 -17.26
CA GLN A 69 6.88 -34.46 -17.66
C GLN A 69 5.47 -34.70 -17.11
N ALA A 70 5.15 -34.16 -15.93
CA ALA A 70 3.83 -34.27 -15.35
C ALA A 70 2.78 -33.51 -16.18
N ALA A 71 3.13 -32.31 -16.64
CA ALA A 71 2.24 -31.44 -17.40
C ALA A 71 2.07 -31.89 -18.86
N GLN A 72 3.16 -32.32 -19.51
CA GLN A 72 3.15 -32.71 -20.93
C GLN A 72 3.86 -34.06 -21.17
N PRO A 73 3.34 -35.18 -20.61
CA PRO A 73 4.01 -36.48 -20.70
C PRO A 73 4.24 -36.95 -22.15
N TYR A 74 3.41 -36.50 -23.10
CA TYR A 74 3.52 -36.81 -24.52
C TYR A 74 4.73 -36.17 -25.23
N LEU A 75 5.38 -35.17 -24.61
CA LEU A 75 6.62 -34.59 -25.13
C LEU A 75 7.87 -35.35 -24.67
N PHE A 76 7.76 -36.15 -23.61
CA PHE A 76 8.91 -36.81 -22.98
C PHE A 76 9.05 -38.24 -23.48
N VAL A 77 10.23 -38.56 -24.02
CA VAL A 77 10.57 -39.92 -24.46
C VAL A 77 11.55 -40.51 -23.45
N ASN A 78 11.16 -41.59 -22.77
CA ASN A 78 11.94 -42.21 -21.69
C ASN A 78 12.35 -41.20 -20.59
N GLY A 79 11.44 -40.28 -20.25
CA GLY A 79 11.68 -39.23 -19.25
C GLY A 79 12.63 -38.11 -19.70
N GLN A 80 13.01 -38.07 -20.98
CA GLN A 80 13.83 -36.99 -21.54
C GLN A 80 12.96 -36.01 -22.32
N PRO A 81 13.14 -34.69 -22.12
CA PRO A 81 12.45 -33.68 -22.91
C PRO A 81 13.00 -33.61 -24.34
N PRO A 82 12.27 -32.99 -25.28
CA PRO A 82 12.79 -32.63 -26.60
C PRO A 82 14.04 -31.75 -26.53
N SER A 83 14.87 -31.78 -27.58
CA SER A 83 16.13 -31.00 -27.63
C SER A 83 15.96 -29.47 -27.66
N TRP A 84 14.74 -28.98 -27.85
CA TRP A 84 14.39 -27.56 -27.79
C TRP A 84 13.93 -27.11 -26.40
N PHE A 85 13.95 -28.00 -25.41
CA PHE A 85 13.92 -27.59 -24.00
C PHE A 85 15.30 -27.06 -23.61
N GLY A 86 15.30 -26.09 -22.69
CA GLY A 86 16.48 -25.51 -22.10
C GLY A 86 16.91 -26.22 -20.82
N GLY A 87 17.56 -25.45 -19.94
CA GLY A 87 18.06 -25.87 -18.65
C GLY A 87 16.96 -26.40 -17.74
N LYS A 88 17.32 -27.42 -16.97
CA LYS A 88 16.47 -27.98 -15.91
C LYS A 88 16.55 -27.10 -14.68
N PHE A 89 15.41 -26.83 -14.04
CA PHE A 89 15.36 -26.05 -12.82
C PHE A 89 16.02 -26.81 -11.66
N PRO A 90 16.66 -26.10 -10.70
CA PRO A 90 17.29 -26.74 -9.53
C PRO A 90 16.34 -27.61 -8.69
N SER A 91 15.04 -27.29 -8.69
CA SER A 91 13.98 -28.07 -8.02
C SER A 91 13.73 -29.44 -8.65
N GLY A 92 14.13 -29.64 -9.91
CA GLY A 92 14.22 -30.96 -10.53
C GLY A 92 12.99 -31.45 -11.29
N GLU A 93 11.94 -30.64 -11.45
CA GLU A 93 10.69 -31.06 -12.13
C GLU A 93 10.40 -30.29 -13.43
N TRP A 94 10.88 -29.05 -13.52
CA TRP A 94 10.57 -28.11 -14.60
C TRP A 94 11.79 -27.81 -15.47
N TYR A 95 11.52 -27.37 -16.70
CA TYR A 95 12.51 -27.04 -17.71
C TYR A 95 12.10 -25.76 -18.42
N SER A 96 13.08 -24.90 -18.72
CA SER A 96 12.89 -23.79 -19.65
C SER A 96 12.49 -24.34 -21.02
N VAL A 97 11.70 -23.59 -21.77
CA VAL A 97 11.32 -23.97 -23.13
C VAL A 97 11.68 -22.87 -24.12
N GLN A 98 12.16 -23.25 -25.30
CA GLN A 98 12.26 -22.34 -26.45
C GLN A 98 10.84 -21.99 -26.95
N TYR A 99 10.15 -21.09 -26.25
CA TYR A 99 8.73 -20.79 -26.49
C TYR A 99 8.42 -20.16 -27.86
N TRP A 100 9.44 -19.75 -28.62
CA TRP A 100 9.31 -19.31 -30.01
C TRP A 100 9.12 -20.46 -31.01
N ARG A 101 9.20 -21.72 -30.56
CA ARG A 101 9.02 -22.90 -31.41
C ARG A 101 7.54 -23.11 -31.75
N PRO A 102 7.20 -23.38 -33.03
CA PRO A 102 5.83 -23.73 -33.41
C PRO A 102 5.27 -24.92 -32.61
N GLU A 103 6.12 -25.89 -32.28
CA GLU A 103 5.75 -27.07 -31.50
C GLU A 103 5.26 -26.70 -30.08
N TRP A 104 5.90 -25.70 -29.44
CA TRP A 104 5.49 -25.24 -28.12
C TRP A 104 4.23 -24.37 -28.18
N LYS A 105 4.12 -23.51 -29.19
CA LYS A 105 2.88 -22.76 -29.45
C LYS A 105 1.68 -23.72 -29.51
N GLU A 106 1.77 -24.83 -30.23
CA GLU A 106 0.68 -25.81 -30.31
C GLU A 106 0.34 -26.44 -28.95
N VAL A 107 1.32 -26.63 -28.06
CA VAL A 107 1.10 -27.11 -26.69
C VAL A 107 0.26 -26.11 -25.90
N VAL A 108 0.67 -24.85 -25.89
CA VAL A 108 -0.04 -23.79 -25.14
C VAL A 108 -1.47 -23.60 -25.68
N LEU A 109 -1.64 -23.53 -27.00
CA LEU A 109 -2.96 -23.39 -27.62
C LEU A 109 -3.88 -24.59 -27.32
N ARG A 110 -3.32 -25.80 -27.22
CA ARG A 110 -4.08 -27.00 -26.83
C ARG A 110 -4.53 -26.95 -25.38
N GLN A 111 -3.70 -26.45 -24.47
CA GLN A 111 -4.08 -26.29 -23.06
C GLN A 111 -5.20 -25.26 -22.90
N ILE A 112 -5.17 -24.17 -23.68
CA ILE A 112 -6.30 -23.21 -23.75
C ILE A 112 -7.59 -23.92 -24.21
N ASP A 113 -7.51 -24.74 -25.26
CA ASP A 113 -8.65 -25.50 -25.75
C ASP A 113 -9.21 -26.48 -24.70
N GLN A 114 -8.33 -27.08 -23.88
CA GLN A 114 -8.73 -27.94 -22.77
C GLN A 114 -9.48 -27.16 -21.68
N LEU A 115 -8.97 -26.00 -21.27
CA LEU A 115 -9.65 -25.15 -20.29
C LEU A 115 -11.04 -24.71 -20.77
N ILE A 116 -11.15 -24.31 -22.05
CA ILE A 116 -12.43 -23.96 -22.67
C ILE A 116 -13.39 -25.15 -22.65
N ALA A 117 -12.91 -26.34 -23.04
CA ALA A 117 -13.72 -27.57 -23.06
C ALA A 117 -14.18 -27.99 -21.65
N GLN A 118 -13.37 -27.71 -20.63
CA GLN A 118 -13.67 -27.95 -19.22
C GLN A 118 -14.55 -26.86 -18.60
N GLY A 119 -14.88 -25.82 -19.37
CA GLY A 119 -15.82 -24.77 -19.02
C GLY A 119 -15.26 -23.68 -18.11
N TYR A 120 -13.94 -23.59 -17.95
CA TYR A 120 -13.30 -22.51 -17.19
C TYR A 120 -13.69 -21.14 -17.72
N ASP A 121 -13.71 -20.15 -16.84
CA ASP A 121 -14.07 -18.78 -17.22
C ASP A 121 -12.91 -18.06 -17.92
N GLY A 122 -11.68 -18.59 -17.80
CA GLY A 122 -10.49 -18.05 -18.45
C GLY A 122 -9.21 -18.81 -18.12
N ALA A 123 -8.08 -18.27 -18.58
CA ALA A 123 -6.75 -18.78 -18.34
C ALA A 123 -5.90 -17.79 -17.52
N PHE A 124 -5.18 -18.33 -16.55
CA PHE A 124 -4.01 -17.68 -15.95
C PHE A 124 -2.77 -18.12 -16.72
N LEU A 125 -2.16 -17.18 -17.43
CA LEU A 125 -0.97 -17.37 -18.27
C LEU A 125 0.27 -17.07 -17.44
N ASP A 126 0.87 -18.10 -16.85
CA ASP A 126 2.06 -17.97 -16.03
C ASP A 126 3.34 -17.91 -16.89
N VAL A 127 4.39 -17.34 -16.31
CA VAL A 127 5.74 -17.23 -16.88
C VAL A 127 5.77 -16.50 -18.24
N LEU A 128 4.94 -15.48 -18.40
CA LEU A 128 5.09 -14.52 -19.52
C LEU A 128 6.35 -13.65 -19.39
N TYR A 129 7.07 -13.75 -18.28
CA TYR A 129 8.39 -13.19 -18.06
C TYR A 129 9.54 -14.15 -18.41
N GLY A 130 9.27 -15.34 -18.96
CA GLY A 130 10.30 -16.36 -19.29
C GLY A 130 11.34 -15.90 -20.32
N ASP A 131 11.26 -14.67 -20.82
CA ASP A 131 12.35 -14.02 -21.54
C ASP A 131 13.62 -13.84 -20.70
N ASN A 132 13.51 -13.74 -19.37
CA ASN A 132 14.68 -13.73 -18.48
C ASN A 132 15.46 -15.06 -18.50
N GLU A 133 14.79 -16.19 -18.76
CA GLU A 133 15.45 -17.50 -18.84
C GLU A 133 16.40 -17.64 -20.02
N TRP A 134 16.30 -16.75 -21.01
CA TRP A 134 17.10 -16.77 -22.24
C TRP A 134 17.96 -15.51 -22.40
N GLU A 135 18.17 -14.75 -21.34
CA GLU A 135 19.03 -13.57 -21.36
C GLU A 135 20.53 -13.90 -21.19
N PRO A 136 21.44 -12.99 -21.57
CA PRO A 136 22.86 -13.17 -21.31
C PRO A 136 23.15 -13.37 -19.81
N GLY A 137 23.79 -14.49 -19.46
CA GLY A 137 24.14 -14.80 -18.08
C GLY A 137 22.99 -15.35 -17.22
N ASN A 138 21.89 -15.78 -17.83
CA ASN A 138 20.78 -16.43 -17.12
C ASN A 138 21.26 -17.59 -16.23
N VAL A 139 20.56 -17.79 -15.11
CA VAL A 139 20.91 -18.79 -14.07
C VAL A 139 20.67 -20.24 -14.51
N TYR A 140 19.94 -20.44 -15.60
CA TYR A 140 19.57 -21.77 -16.11
C TYR A 140 20.60 -22.33 -17.10
N GLY A 141 21.61 -21.54 -17.48
CA GLY A 141 22.65 -21.95 -18.42
C GLY A 141 22.16 -22.05 -19.87
N ASN A 142 21.02 -21.44 -20.19
CA ASN A 142 20.48 -21.42 -21.54
C ASN A 142 21.35 -20.57 -22.48
N PRO A 143 21.50 -20.95 -23.76
CA PRO A 143 22.15 -20.08 -24.74
C PRO A 143 21.33 -18.78 -24.91
N PRO A 144 21.95 -17.59 -24.83
CA PRO A 144 21.21 -16.34 -24.93
C PRO A 144 20.47 -16.19 -26.27
N TYR A 145 19.24 -15.70 -26.23
CA TYR A 145 18.41 -15.45 -27.40
C TYR A 145 18.06 -13.96 -27.51
N ALA A 146 18.56 -13.29 -28.55
CA ALA A 146 18.42 -11.84 -28.69
C ALA A 146 16.95 -11.39 -28.77
N ASP A 147 16.12 -12.13 -29.51
CA ASP A 147 14.72 -11.78 -29.79
C ASP A 147 13.73 -12.31 -28.75
N ARG A 148 14.20 -12.78 -27.58
CA ARG A 148 13.39 -13.40 -26.52
C ARG A 148 12.10 -12.63 -26.16
N LYS A 149 12.20 -11.31 -25.90
CA LYS A 149 11.03 -10.48 -25.59
C LYS A 149 10.04 -10.36 -26.76
N VAL A 150 10.56 -10.22 -27.98
CA VAL A 150 9.76 -10.16 -29.21
C VAL A 150 9.07 -11.50 -29.47
N ALA A 151 9.75 -12.62 -29.21
CA ALA A 151 9.19 -13.95 -29.32
C ALA A 151 8.05 -14.18 -28.31
N MET A 152 8.21 -13.73 -27.06
CA MET A 152 7.15 -13.82 -26.06
C MET A 152 5.93 -12.99 -26.44
N ALA A 153 6.13 -11.75 -26.91
CA ALA A 153 5.05 -10.91 -27.43
C ALA A 153 4.33 -11.55 -28.63
N ARG A 154 5.05 -12.23 -29.52
CA ARG A 154 4.45 -12.98 -30.64
C ARG A 154 3.62 -14.18 -30.16
N LEU A 155 4.14 -14.99 -29.23
CA LEU A 155 3.39 -16.11 -28.66
C LEU A 155 2.12 -15.61 -27.95
N PHE A 156 2.21 -14.54 -27.19
CA PHE A 156 1.04 -13.92 -26.56
C PHE A 156 0.02 -13.41 -27.59
N SER A 157 0.49 -12.76 -28.67
CA SER A 157 -0.39 -12.36 -29.77
C SER A 157 -1.09 -13.56 -30.43
N ASP A 158 -0.40 -14.68 -30.58
CA ASP A 158 -0.98 -15.93 -31.10
C ASP A 158 -2.05 -16.51 -30.16
N ILE A 159 -1.81 -16.48 -28.84
CA ILE A 159 -2.79 -16.86 -27.82
C ILE A 159 -4.05 -15.99 -27.93
N VAL A 160 -3.88 -14.66 -28.00
CA VAL A 160 -4.99 -13.71 -28.13
C VAL A 160 -5.79 -13.97 -29.42
N ALA A 161 -5.11 -14.21 -30.54
CA ALA A 161 -5.75 -14.53 -31.81
C ALA A 161 -6.55 -15.84 -31.73
N HIS A 162 -5.97 -16.87 -31.09
CA HIS A 162 -6.61 -18.17 -30.92
C HIS A 162 -7.87 -18.08 -30.06
N VAL A 163 -7.82 -17.40 -28.91
CA VAL A 163 -8.99 -17.19 -28.04
C VAL A 163 -10.09 -16.42 -28.75
N LYS A 164 -9.75 -15.33 -29.46
CA LYS A 164 -10.72 -14.56 -30.24
C LYS A 164 -11.39 -15.40 -31.33
N ALA A 165 -10.64 -16.29 -31.98
CA ALA A 165 -11.18 -17.17 -33.01
C ALA A 165 -12.21 -18.18 -32.48
N LYS A 166 -12.23 -18.46 -31.18
CA LYS A 166 -13.25 -19.34 -30.55
C LYS A 166 -14.62 -18.67 -30.45
N ASN A 167 -14.72 -17.35 -30.62
CA ASN A 167 -15.96 -16.58 -30.59
C ASN A 167 -16.81 -16.86 -29.32
N LEU A 168 -16.12 -16.98 -28.18
CA LEU A 168 -16.75 -17.20 -26.88
C LEU A 168 -17.41 -15.88 -26.41
N PRO A 169 -18.57 -15.94 -25.72
CA PRO A 169 -19.18 -14.74 -25.17
C PRO A 169 -18.26 -14.05 -24.15
N HIS A 170 -17.44 -14.84 -23.46
CA HIS A 170 -16.40 -14.36 -22.58
C HIS A 170 -15.34 -15.45 -22.31
N PHE A 171 -14.06 -15.10 -22.27
CA PHE A 171 -12.96 -15.95 -21.78
C PHE A 171 -11.83 -15.05 -21.28
N TYR A 172 -11.59 -15.04 -19.97
CA TYR A 172 -10.65 -14.11 -19.35
C TYR A 172 -9.19 -14.50 -19.63
N LEU A 173 -8.33 -13.51 -19.83
CA LEU A 173 -6.87 -13.69 -19.86
C LEU A 173 -6.22 -12.90 -18.72
N LEU A 174 -5.68 -13.62 -17.73
CA LEU A 174 -4.89 -13.06 -16.63
C LEU A 174 -3.42 -13.42 -16.84
N ALA A 175 -2.53 -12.43 -16.89
CA ALA A 175 -1.10 -12.65 -17.16
C ALA A 175 -0.23 -12.60 -15.91
N GLY A 176 0.60 -13.61 -15.68
CA GLY A 176 1.68 -13.59 -14.69
C GLY A 176 2.85 -12.73 -15.17
N ASN A 177 3.06 -11.57 -14.53
CA ASN A 177 4.17 -10.63 -14.77
C ASN A 177 4.59 -10.45 -16.25
N PRO A 178 3.81 -9.76 -17.10
CA PRO A 178 4.11 -9.62 -18.53
C PRO A 178 5.10 -8.48 -18.85
N ALA A 179 6.12 -8.25 -18.00
CA ALA A 179 7.04 -7.11 -18.12
C ALA A 179 7.77 -7.05 -19.47
N GLY A 180 8.24 -8.18 -20.00
CA GLY A 180 8.90 -8.23 -21.31
C GLY A 180 7.99 -7.82 -22.48
N ILE A 181 6.67 -8.08 -22.36
CA ILE A 181 5.66 -7.63 -23.32
C ILE A 181 5.43 -6.12 -23.15
N ALA A 182 5.33 -5.62 -21.92
CA ALA A 182 5.20 -4.20 -21.63
C ALA A 182 6.34 -3.36 -22.23
N ASP A 183 7.57 -3.89 -22.20
CA ASP A 183 8.76 -3.26 -22.79
C ASP A 183 8.73 -3.24 -24.32
N THR A 184 8.15 -4.27 -24.95
CA THR A 184 8.26 -4.51 -26.39
C THR A 184 7.06 -3.93 -27.15
N ASP A 185 5.86 -4.24 -26.70
CA ASP A 185 4.61 -3.80 -27.30
C ASP A 185 3.51 -3.71 -26.23
N PRO A 186 3.44 -2.58 -25.49
CA PRO A 186 2.45 -2.41 -24.43
C PRO A 186 1.01 -2.38 -24.96
N SER A 187 0.79 -2.20 -26.27
CA SER A 187 -0.56 -2.23 -26.84
C SER A 187 -1.18 -3.62 -26.81
N LEU A 188 -0.37 -4.69 -26.86
CA LEU A 188 -0.84 -6.07 -26.73
C LEU A 188 -1.50 -6.33 -25.38
N LEU A 189 -1.04 -5.66 -24.32
CA LEU A 189 -1.58 -5.82 -22.98
C LEU A 189 -3.06 -5.43 -22.87
N THR A 190 -3.60 -4.64 -23.81
CA THR A 190 -5.04 -4.32 -23.86
C THR A 190 -5.93 -5.54 -24.11
N ALA A 191 -5.36 -6.67 -24.51
CA ALA A 191 -6.06 -7.95 -24.61
C ALA A 191 -6.20 -8.69 -23.26
N LEU A 192 -5.54 -8.22 -22.20
CA LEU A 192 -5.60 -8.81 -20.86
C LEU A 192 -6.77 -8.26 -20.05
N ASP A 193 -7.37 -9.12 -19.24
CA ASP A 193 -8.41 -8.76 -18.28
C ASP A 193 -7.87 -8.37 -16.90
N GLY A 194 -6.60 -8.68 -16.67
CA GLY A 194 -5.82 -8.36 -15.49
C GLY A 194 -4.37 -8.82 -15.62
N VAL A 195 -3.53 -8.38 -14.69
CA VAL A 195 -2.19 -8.91 -14.47
C VAL A 195 -2.07 -9.43 -13.04
N PHE A 196 -1.30 -10.49 -12.86
CA PHE A 196 -1.03 -11.12 -11.58
C PHE A 196 0.47 -11.07 -11.28
N PHE A 197 0.76 -10.92 -10.00
CA PHE A 197 2.08 -10.72 -9.45
C PHE A 197 2.25 -11.59 -8.21
N ASP A 198 3.37 -12.31 -8.13
CA ASP A 198 3.60 -13.30 -7.09
C ASP A 198 4.88 -13.01 -6.30
N GLY A 199 4.72 -12.59 -5.04
CA GLY A 199 5.80 -12.23 -4.11
C GLY A 199 6.52 -10.93 -4.47
N MET A 200 5.87 -9.78 -4.33
CA MET A 200 6.45 -8.47 -4.71
C MET A 200 7.05 -7.74 -3.53
N PHE A 201 6.31 -7.69 -2.42
CA PHE A 201 6.80 -7.06 -1.20
C PHE A 201 7.47 -8.09 -0.31
N TYR A 202 6.80 -9.22 -0.06
CA TYR A 202 7.40 -10.37 0.59
C TYR A 202 7.58 -11.49 -0.42
N ILE A 203 8.84 -11.73 -0.78
CA ILE A 203 9.24 -12.78 -1.71
C ILE A 203 9.34 -14.10 -0.94
N ALA A 204 8.82 -15.20 -1.50
CA ALA A 204 8.86 -16.52 -0.88
C ALA A 204 10.31 -16.98 -0.60
N ALA A 205 10.73 -16.95 0.67
CA ALA A 205 12.01 -17.51 1.14
C ALA A 205 11.84 -18.44 2.36
N GLY A 206 10.64 -19.01 2.55
CA GLY A 206 10.28 -19.73 3.76
C GLY A 206 10.20 -18.81 4.99
N ASN A 207 10.56 -19.32 6.18
CA ASN A 207 10.51 -18.58 7.46
C ASN A 207 11.44 -17.33 7.54
N GLY A 208 12.18 -17.01 6.47
CA GLY A 208 13.09 -15.86 6.38
C GLY A 208 12.61 -14.72 5.46
N SER A 209 11.37 -14.76 4.95
CA SER A 209 10.86 -13.76 4.00
C SER A 209 10.98 -12.33 4.54
N GLN A 210 11.68 -11.46 3.81
CA GLN A 210 11.91 -10.05 4.18
C GLN A 210 11.20 -9.12 3.19
N PRO A 211 10.81 -7.91 3.63
CA PRO A 211 10.27 -6.90 2.73
C PRO A 211 11.33 -6.45 1.71
N SER A 212 10.97 -6.45 0.42
CA SER A 212 11.84 -6.03 -0.69
C SER A 212 11.40 -4.68 -1.25
N THR A 213 12.11 -3.61 -0.88
CA THR A 213 11.81 -2.28 -1.45
C THR A 213 12.27 -2.16 -2.90
N ALA A 214 13.36 -2.83 -3.28
CA ALA A 214 13.82 -2.91 -4.67
C ALA A 214 12.82 -3.65 -5.57
N GLY A 215 12.25 -4.76 -5.09
CA GLY A 215 11.18 -5.48 -5.77
C GLY A 215 10.00 -4.55 -6.04
N LEU A 216 9.45 -3.94 -4.98
CA LEU A 216 8.36 -2.97 -5.10
C LEU A 216 8.64 -1.84 -6.09
N ALA A 217 9.84 -1.25 -6.07
CA ALA A 217 10.19 -0.15 -6.97
C ALA A 217 10.22 -0.59 -8.44
N TRP A 218 10.70 -1.81 -8.71
CA TRP A 218 10.66 -2.41 -10.03
C TRP A 218 9.20 -2.60 -10.50
N PHE A 219 8.33 -3.13 -9.64
CA PHE A 219 6.92 -3.35 -9.99
C PHE A 219 6.14 -2.04 -10.16
N ASP A 220 6.42 -1.02 -9.34
CA ASP A 220 5.81 0.30 -9.46
C ASP A 220 6.05 0.91 -10.87
N THR A 221 7.17 0.58 -11.50
CA THR A 221 7.48 0.99 -12.87
C THR A 221 6.48 0.43 -13.88
N TYR A 222 6.24 -0.89 -13.87
CA TYR A 222 5.29 -1.52 -14.80
C TYR A 222 3.84 -1.28 -14.41
N ALA A 223 3.53 -1.15 -13.11
CA ALA A 223 2.21 -0.81 -12.61
C ALA A 223 1.67 0.50 -13.21
N ALA A 224 2.55 1.48 -13.47
CA ALA A 224 2.16 2.72 -14.14
C ALA A 224 1.66 2.49 -15.59
N ILE A 225 2.22 1.50 -16.31
CA ILE A 225 1.78 1.10 -17.64
C ILE A 225 0.40 0.44 -17.55
N TYR A 226 0.26 -0.57 -16.69
CA TYR A 226 -1.01 -1.30 -16.52
C TYR A 226 -2.15 -0.38 -16.07
N ARG A 227 -1.88 0.53 -15.12
CA ARG A 227 -2.85 1.53 -14.65
C ARG A 227 -3.31 2.45 -15.79
N ARG A 228 -2.40 2.91 -16.65
CA ARG A 228 -2.73 3.75 -17.81
C ARG A 228 -3.61 3.03 -18.82
N LEU A 229 -3.43 1.72 -18.96
CA LEU A 229 -4.24 0.86 -19.81
C LEU A 229 -5.55 0.41 -19.14
N GLY A 230 -5.79 0.79 -17.88
CA GLY A 230 -6.98 0.39 -17.12
C GLY A 230 -7.01 -1.10 -16.76
N ILE A 231 -5.84 -1.75 -16.72
CA ILE A 231 -5.72 -3.18 -16.44
C ILE A 231 -5.67 -3.39 -14.91
N PRO A 232 -6.59 -4.17 -14.31
CA PRO A 232 -6.53 -4.51 -12.89
C PRO A 232 -5.28 -5.30 -12.54
N MET A 233 -4.73 -5.05 -11.35
CA MET A 233 -3.54 -5.72 -10.84
C MET A 233 -3.90 -6.56 -9.62
N PHE A 234 -3.58 -7.84 -9.68
CA PHE A 234 -3.74 -8.82 -8.62
C PHE A 234 -2.37 -9.17 -8.07
N ILE A 235 -2.24 -9.24 -6.75
CA ILE A 235 -0.98 -9.57 -6.09
C ILE A 235 -1.18 -10.66 -5.04
N ASN A 236 -0.34 -11.68 -5.06
CA ASN A 236 -0.12 -12.61 -3.97
C ASN A 236 1.22 -12.28 -3.31
N ASP A 237 1.28 -12.16 -1.98
CA ASP A 237 2.50 -11.89 -1.22
C ASP A 237 2.73 -12.96 -0.14
N TYR A 238 3.98 -13.17 0.26
CA TYR A 238 4.40 -14.25 1.16
C TYR A 238 4.97 -13.76 2.51
N PRO A 239 4.18 -13.07 3.35
CA PRO A 239 4.67 -12.62 4.66
C PRO A 239 5.09 -13.81 5.55
N PRO A 240 6.01 -13.61 6.52
CA PRO A 240 6.42 -14.64 7.46
C PRO A 240 5.24 -15.32 8.16
N LYS A 241 5.38 -16.63 8.37
CA LYS A 241 4.31 -17.45 8.91
C LYS A 241 3.87 -17.03 10.32
N GLY A 242 2.58 -16.77 10.47
CA GLY A 242 1.99 -16.33 11.74
C GLY A 242 2.26 -14.87 12.10
N ASP A 243 2.97 -14.11 11.25
CA ASP A 243 3.23 -12.70 11.47
C ASP A 243 2.09 -11.83 10.89
N ILE A 244 1.12 -11.52 11.75
CA ILE A 244 -0.02 -10.67 11.40
C ILE A 244 0.46 -9.26 11.03
N ALA A 245 1.51 -8.74 11.65
CA ALA A 245 2.01 -7.40 11.33
C ALA A 245 2.57 -7.33 9.91
N ALA A 246 3.35 -8.34 9.51
CA ALA A 246 3.84 -8.46 8.14
C ALA A 246 2.71 -8.65 7.12
N ALA A 247 1.69 -9.44 7.45
CA ALA A 247 0.51 -9.63 6.62
C ALA A 247 -0.27 -8.32 6.41
N LEU A 248 -0.49 -7.56 7.49
CA LEU A 248 -1.10 -6.23 7.42
C LEU A 248 -0.26 -5.27 6.60
N GLN A 249 1.07 -5.34 6.73
CA GLN A 249 1.98 -4.50 5.96
C GLN A 249 1.93 -4.80 4.46
N ALA A 250 1.89 -6.07 4.07
CA ALA A 250 1.73 -6.50 2.67
C ALA A 250 0.37 -6.03 2.10
N PHE A 251 -0.71 -6.25 2.84
CA PHE A 251 -2.04 -5.82 2.42
C PHE A 251 -2.13 -4.30 2.24
N ALA A 252 -1.66 -3.53 3.23
CA ALA A 252 -1.64 -2.07 3.15
C ALA A 252 -0.77 -1.56 1.98
N THR A 253 0.36 -2.23 1.72
CA THR A 253 1.29 -1.87 0.63
C THR A 253 0.66 -2.04 -0.75
N GLY A 254 -0.05 -3.16 -0.99
CA GLY A 254 -0.79 -3.36 -2.24
C GLY A 254 -2.00 -2.43 -2.36
N ASN A 255 -2.72 -2.22 -1.25
CA ASN A 255 -3.85 -1.31 -1.18
C ASN A 255 -3.49 0.12 -1.61
N ASP A 256 -2.41 0.68 -1.07
CA ASP A 256 -1.94 2.03 -1.41
C ASP A 256 -1.61 2.22 -2.90
N ARG A 257 -1.43 1.12 -3.63
CA ARG A 257 -1.15 1.09 -5.08
C ARG A 257 -2.38 0.82 -5.95
N GLY A 258 -3.49 0.45 -5.32
CA GLY A 258 -4.72 0.00 -5.99
C GLY A 258 -4.67 -1.43 -6.48
N TRP A 259 -3.86 -2.27 -5.85
CA TRP A 259 -3.78 -3.68 -6.16
C TRP A 259 -4.83 -4.44 -5.36
N ILE A 260 -5.39 -5.47 -5.97
CA ILE A 260 -6.22 -6.45 -5.28
C ILE A 260 -5.26 -7.46 -4.67
N THR A 261 -5.14 -7.48 -3.35
CA THR A 261 -4.15 -8.28 -2.64
C THR A 261 -4.77 -9.54 -2.03
N THR A 262 -4.13 -10.68 -2.26
CA THR A 262 -4.25 -11.89 -1.44
C THR A 262 -2.91 -12.18 -0.79
N LEU A 263 -2.91 -13.00 0.26
CA LEU A 263 -1.70 -13.43 0.95
C LEU A 263 -1.60 -14.95 0.86
N ASP A 264 -0.39 -15.46 0.69
CA ASP A 264 -0.19 -16.87 0.39
C ASP A 264 -0.59 -17.78 1.58
N PRO A 265 -1.41 -18.82 1.33
CA PRO A 265 -1.91 -19.77 2.32
C PRO A 265 -0.93 -20.87 2.76
N GLU A 266 0.30 -20.96 2.26
CA GLU A 266 1.32 -21.89 2.80
C GLU A 266 1.98 -21.34 4.08
N ASN A 267 2.05 -20.00 4.17
CA ASN A 267 2.60 -19.27 5.31
C ASN A 267 1.55 -18.91 6.38
N MET A 268 0.26 -19.08 6.14
CA MET A 268 -0.73 -19.20 7.21
C MET A 268 -1.26 -20.63 7.15
N PRO A 269 -1.20 -21.45 8.21
CA PRO A 269 -1.39 -22.91 8.11
C PRO A 269 -2.55 -23.29 7.18
N GLY A 270 -2.29 -24.25 6.30
CA GLY A 270 -3.12 -24.62 5.16
C GLY A 270 -4.60 -24.83 5.47
N ASP A 271 -5.41 -24.82 4.40
CA ASP A 271 -6.82 -25.24 4.37
C ASP A 271 -7.82 -24.52 5.30
N VAL A 272 -7.36 -23.63 6.19
CA VAL A 272 -8.21 -22.83 7.09
C VAL A 272 -8.51 -21.41 6.58
N TYR A 273 -7.92 -20.97 5.46
CA TYR A 273 -8.16 -19.61 4.91
C TYR A 273 -9.64 -19.32 4.58
N LEU A 274 -10.38 -20.34 4.15
CA LEU A 274 -11.82 -20.22 3.85
C LEU A 274 -12.71 -20.27 5.11
N ASN A 275 -12.15 -20.60 6.28
CA ASN A 275 -12.89 -20.88 7.52
C ASN A 275 -12.33 -20.19 8.80
N THR A 276 -11.19 -19.50 8.74
CA THR A 276 -10.41 -19.12 9.95
C THR A 276 -9.43 -17.95 9.73
N GLY A 277 -9.13 -17.59 8.48
CA GLY A 277 -8.23 -16.48 8.15
C GLY A 277 -8.95 -15.13 8.08
N PRO A 278 -8.21 -14.01 8.05
CA PRO A 278 -8.79 -12.74 7.66
C PRO A 278 -9.47 -12.86 6.29
N PHE A 279 -10.66 -12.29 6.13
CA PHE A 279 -11.32 -12.19 4.82
C PHE A 279 -10.86 -10.90 4.10
N LEU A 280 -10.24 -11.04 2.93
CA LEU A 280 -9.62 -9.95 2.19
C LEU A 280 -10.53 -9.46 1.05
N MET A 281 -10.84 -8.16 1.04
CA MET A 281 -11.58 -7.51 -0.05
C MET A 281 -11.13 -6.07 -0.28
N THR A 282 -11.09 -5.67 -1.54
CA THR A 282 -10.70 -4.33 -2.00
C THR A 282 -11.77 -3.74 -2.91
N ALA A 283 -12.25 -2.53 -2.62
CA ALA A 283 -13.15 -1.81 -3.51
C ALA A 283 -12.42 -1.41 -4.79
N VAL A 284 -13.06 -1.64 -5.95
CA VAL A 284 -12.44 -1.41 -7.26
C VAL A 284 -13.47 -0.89 -8.26
N GLY A 285 -13.01 -0.02 -9.17
CA GLY A 285 -13.83 0.48 -10.27
C GLY A 285 -15.19 1.02 -9.81
N THR A 286 -16.27 0.42 -10.28
CA THR A 286 -17.65 0.78 -9.90
C THR A 286 -18.16 0.02 -8.65
N SER A 287 -17.42 -0.99 -8.20
CA SER A 287 -17.75 -1.81 -7.03
C SER A 287 -17.15 -1.17 -5.78
N THR A 288 -17.81 -0.13 -5.29
CA THR A 288 -17.32 0.72 -4.20
C THR A 288 -17.70 0.22 -2.81
N VAL A 289 -18.63 -0.73 -2.72
CA VAL A 289 -19.07 -1.31 -1.45
C VAL A 289 -18.37 -2.64 -1.21
N VAL A 290 -17.79 -2.78 -0.03
CA VAL A 290 -17.14 -4.00 0.45
C VAL A 290 -17.76 -4.37 1.79
N THR A 291 -18.16 -5.64 1.93
CA THR A 291 -18.80 -6.15 3.15
C THR A 291 -18.06 -7.39 3.63
N GLY A 292 -17.57 -7.31 4.86
CA GLY A 292 -16.89 -8.36 5.56
C GLY A 292 -17.82 -9.49 6.01
N SER A 293 -17.20 -10.59 6.41
CA SER A 293 -17.85 -11.72 7.05
C SER A 293 -18.00 -11.47 8.54
N LYS A 294 -19.13 -11.86 9.12
CA LYS A 294 -19.37 -11.77 10.57
C LYS A 294 -18.58 -12.80 11.39
N SER A 295 -18.28 -13.96 10.81
CA SER A 295 -17.66 -15.09 11.52
C SER A 295 -16.13 -15.07 11.52
N HIS A 296 -15.50 -14.10 10.86
CA HIS A 296 -14.05 -14.04 10.68
C HIS A 296 -13.57 -12.60 10.82
N ARG A 297 -12.29 -12.42 11.14
CA ARG A 297 -11.65 -11.10 11.00
C ARG A 297 -11.66 -10.72 9.52
N ASN A 298 -11.72 -9.43 9.23
CA ASN A 298 -11.75 -8.90 7.87
C ASN A 298 -10.55 -7.96 7.65
N LEU A 299 -9.98 -8.00 6.45
CA LEU A 299 -9.05 -6.98 5.94
C LEU A 299 -9.75 -6.34 4.75
N LEU A 300 -10.41 -5.21 5.02
CA LEU A 300 -11.22 -4.51 4.02
C LEU A 300 -10.49 -3.26 3.54
N SER A 301 -10.55 -3.00 2.26
CA SER A 301 -9.86 -1.89 1.63
C SER A 301 -10.77 -1.13 0.68
N GLY A 302 -10.69 0.20 0.68
CA GLY A 302 -11.28 1.07 -0.32
C GLY A 302 -10.45 1.18 -1.61
N GLY A 303 -9.27 0.54 -1.65
CA GLY A 303 -8.39 0.51 -2.82
C GLY A 303 -8.02 1.91 -3.28
N GLN A 304 -8.31 2.21 -4.55
CA GLN A 304 -8.13 3.53 -5.15
C GLN A 304 -9.45 4.17 -5.58
N VAL A 305 -10.60 3.61 -5.18
CA VAL A 305 -11.87 4.31 -5.44
C VAL A 305 -11.92 5.54 -4.55
N LEU A 306 -12.42 6.65 -5.09
CA LEU A 306 -12.47 7.92 -4.36
C LEU A 306 -13.57 7.98 -3.30
N SER A 307 -14.46 6.99 -3.31
CA SER A 307 -15.52 6.88 -2.31
C SER A 307 -15.90 5.43 -2.10
N ALA A 308 -15.25 4.78 -1.14
CA ALA A 308 -15.56 3.42 -0.74
C ALA A 308 -16.58 3.40 0.41
N THR A 309 -17.34 2.31 0.50
CA THR A 309 -18.11 1.94 1.70
C THR A 309 -17.59 0.61 2.22
N LEU A 310 -16.99 0.63 3.40
CA LEU A 310 -16.45 -0.56 4.06
C LEU A 310 -17.35 -0.92 5.23
N ILE A 311 -17.83 -2.15 5.26
CA ILE A 311 -18.69 -2.68 6.33
C ILE A 311 -18.02 -3.92 6.88
N GLY A 312 -17.46 -3.84 8.09
CA GLY A 312 -16.87 -4.98 8.78
C GLY A 312 -17.90 -5.97 9.34
N GLY A 313 -17.41 -6.88 10.17
CA GLY A 313 -18.10 -8.02 10.73
C GLY A 313 -18.28 -7.93 12.24
N ASP A 314 -18.30 -9.09 12.90
CA ASP A 314 -18.47 -9.18 14.36
C ASP A 314 -17.16 -9.61 15.07
N GLN A 315 -16.03 -9.54 14.37
CA GLN A 315 -14.68 -9.85 14.87
C GLN A 315 -13.81 -8.59 14.80
N GLY A 316 -12.65 -8.58 15.46
CA GLY A 316 -11.72 -7.45 15.36
C GLY A 316 -11.11 -7.32 13.97
N ASP A 317 -11.60 -6.35 13.20
CA ASP A 317 -11.29 -6.16 11.79
C ASP A 317 -10.24 -5.08 11.55
N HIS A 318 -9.61 -5.11 10.37
CA HIS A 318 -8.80 -4.01 9.88
C HIS A 318 -9.41 -3.41 8.62
N LEU A 319 -9.68 -2.11 8.65
CA LEU A 319 -10.34 -1.40 7.58
C LEU A 319 -9.44 -0.27 7.06
N PHE A 320 -9.18 -0.24 5.75
CA PHE A 320 -8.33 0.74 5.09
C PHE A 320 -9.16 1.55 4.08
N GLY A 321 -9.56 2.77 4.44
CA GLY A 321 -10.48 3.59 3.65
C GLY A 321 -9.99 3.90 2.23
N GLY A 322 -8.68 4.05 2.01
CA GLY A 322 -8.13 4.46 0.71
C GLY A 322 -8.21 5.98 0.51
N PRO A 323 -8.05 6.48 -0.72
CA PRO A 323 -8.11 7.91 -1.00
C PRO A 323 -9.54 8.45 -0.95
N GLY A 324 -9.69 9.77 -0.85
CA GLY A 324 -10.97 10.44 -1.01
C GLY A 324 -11.92 10.28 0.17
N SER A 325 -13.21 10.20 -0.10
CA SER A 325 -14.30 10.30 0.86
C SER A 325 -14.98 8.97 1.14
N ASN A 326 -14.69 8.36 2.28
CA ASN A 326 -15.08 6.98 2.57
C ASN A 326 -16.17 6.89 3.65
N VAL A 327 -16.98 5.84 3.60
CA VAL A 327 -17.89 5.44 4.68
C VAL A 327 -17.35 4.15 5.29
N ILE A 328 -17.02 4.16 6.57
CA ILE A 328 -16.41 3.01 7.25
C ILE A 328 -17.25 2.64 8.47
N GLN A 329 -17.69 1.39 8.52
CA GLN A 329 -18.39 0.79 9.64
C GLN A 329 -17.56 -0.40 10.14
N GLY A 330 -17.00 -0.31 11.35
CA GLY A 330 -16.21 -1.39 11.96
C GLY A 330 -17.05 -2.64 12.20
N GLY A 331 -18.20 -2.48 12.85
CA GLY A 331 -19.10 -3.57 13.15
C GLY A 331 -19.10 -3.87 14.63
N ALA A 332 -19.00 -5.12 15.05
CA ALA A 332 -18.73 -5.48 16.43
C ALA A 332 -17.34 -6.10 16.55
N GLY A 333 -16.73 -6.04 17.73
CA GLY A 333 -15.35 -6.49 17.91
C GLY A 333 -14.42 -5.30 18.13
N ASP A 334 -13.13 -5.57 18.30
CA ASP A 334 -12.13 -4.53 18.51
C ASP A 334 -11.45 -4.21 17.18
N ASP A 335 -11.93 -3.17 16.49
CA ASP A 335 -11.52 -2.85 15.13
C ASP A 335 -10.36 -1.86 15.06
N VAL A 336 -9.56 -1.95 13.99
CA VAL A 336 -8.51 -1.00 13.65
C VAL A 336 -8.82 -0.35 12.30
N ILE A 337 -9.03 0.96 12.32
CA ILE A 337 -9.49 1.73 11.17
C ILE A 337 -8.38 2.68 10.72
N TYR A 338 -7.94 2.55 9.47
CA TYR A 338 -7.08 3.48 8.75
C TYR A 338 -7.97 4.23 7.76
N ALA A 339 -8.47 5.40 8.15
CA ALA A 339 -9.50 6.11 7.36
C ALA A 339 -9.04 6.55 5.96
N HIS A 340 -7.72 6.71 5.80
CA HIS A 340 -7.09 7.22 4.59
C HIS A 340 -5.94 6.31 4.15
N SER A 341 -5.50 6.44 2.90
CA SER A 341 -4.29 5.77 2.42
C SER A 341 -3.06 6.20 3.21
N ALA A 342 -2.06 5.33 3.38
CA ALA A 342 -0.85 5.70 4.14
C ALA A 342 -0.05 6.81 3.44
N SER A 343 -0.26 6.97 2.13
CA SER A 343 0.30 8.07 1.35
C SER A 343 -0.30 9.44 1.66
N ALA A 344 -1.45 9.54 2.33
CA ALA A 344 -2.13 10.81 2.60
C ALA A 344 -1.27 11.78 3.44
N VAL A 345 -0.35 11.26 4.25
CA VAL A 345 0.63 12.04 5.03
C VAL A 345 1.67 12.75 4.15
N GLN A 346 1.81 12.34 2.89
CA GLN A 346 2.81 12.88 1.96
C GLN A 346 2.36 14.16 1.26
N LYS A 347 1.15 14.66 1.53
CA LYS A 347 0.63 15.91 0.96
C LYS A 347 1.61 17.06 1.21
N GLY A 348 1.99 17.74 0.14
CA GLY A 348 2.90 18.88 0.19
C GLY A 348 4.37 18.52 0.42
N LEU A 349 4.74 17.24 0.60
CA LEU A 349 6.13 16.85 0.83
C LEU A 349 6.84 16.42 -0.47
N LEU A 350 8.15 16.68 -0.52
CA LEU A 350 9.07 16.04 -1.46
C LEU A 350 9.61 14.76 -0.84
N THR A 351 9.61 13.65 -1.57
CA THR A 351 10.12 12.35 -1.12
C THR A 351 11.16 11.79 -2.09
N PHE A 352 12.27 11.32 -1.56
CA PHE A 352 13.38 10.70 -2.28
C PHE A 352 13.71 9.36 -1.66
N ASP A 353 13.98 8.35 -2.47
CA ASP A 353 14.40 7.01 -2.02
C ASP A 353 15.80 6.73 -2.57
N PHE A 354 16.82 7.06 -1.78
CA PHE A 354 18.23 6.96 -2.17
C PHE A 354 18.84 5.62 -1.76
N TYR A 355 19.82 5.15 -2.51
CA TYR A 355 20.72 4.09 -2.09
C TYR A 355 22.09 4.29 -2.73
N ALA A 356 23.13 3.82 -2.06
CA ALA A 356 24.50 3.86 -2.52
C ALA A 356 24.78 2.63 -3.39
N HIS A 357 25.38 2.87 -4.55
CA HIS A 357 25.89 1.83 -5.45
C HIS A 357 27.40 1.98 -5.51
N ASN A 358 28.11 1.15 -4.75
CA ASN A 358 29.54 1.30 -4.50
C ASN A 358 30.26 -0.04 -4.62
N THR A 359 31.49 -0.02 -5.15
CA THR A 359 32.45 -1.11 -5.02
C THR A 359 33.57 -0.79 -4.03
N THR A 360 33.57 0.43 -3.48
CA THR A 360 34.54 0.91 -2.48
C THR A 360 33.86 1.11 -1.11
N ALA A 361 34.66 1.27 -0.05
CA ALA A 361 34.15 1.54 1.31
C ALA A 361 33.74 3.02 1.53
N LEU A 362 33.81 3.85 0.48
CA LEU A 362 33.41 5.26 0.56
C LEU A 362 31.88 5.35 0.71
N VAL A 363 31.41 6.31 1.53
CA VAL A 363 29.98 6.56 1.74
C VAL A 363 29.63 7.87 1.05
N PRO A 364 28.84 7.83 -0.05
CA PRO A 364 28.47 9.02 -0.78
C PRO A 364 27.41 9.82 -0.01
N GLU A 365 27.34 11.12 -0.27
CA GLU A 365 26.42 12.04 0.40
C GLU A 365 25.49 12.73 -0.59
N ALA A 366 24.19 12.77 -0.31
CA ALA A 366 23.23 13.54 -1.09
C ALA A 366 23.08 14.96 -0.51
N GLN A 367 22.95 15.96 -1.37
CA GLN A 367 22.66 17.34 -1.03
C GLN A 367 21.51 17.84 -1.92
N ILE A 368 20.55 18.57 -1.32
CA ILE A 368 19.39 19.09 -2.05
C ILE A 368 19.25 20.59 -1.79
N THR A 369 19.02 21.36 -2.85
CA THR A 369 18.66 22.77 -2.76
C THR A 369 17.33 23.04 -3.46
N ILE A 370 16.53 23.95 -2.90
CA ILE A 370 15.28 24.44 -3.46
C ILE A 370 15.42 25.94 -3.62
N ASN A 371 15.20 26.46 -4.83
CA ASN A 371 15.34 27.88 -5.15
C ASN A 371 16.71 28.45 -4.72
N GLY A 372 17.77 27.65 -4.91
CA GLY A 372 19.15 27.98 -4.53
C GLY A 372 19.44 27.96 -3.02
N ARG A 373 18.46 27.62 -2.16
CA ARG A 373 18.63 27.53 -0.71
C ARG A 373 18.76 26.07 -0.28
N MET A 374 19.61 25.81 0.71
CA MET A 374 19.84 24.46 1.24
C MET A 374 18.55 23.88 1.85
N ALA A 375 18.08 22.76 1.30
CA ALA A 375 16.93 22.02 1.80
C ALA A 375 17.34 20.71 2.47
N LEU A 376 18.38 20.06 1.96
CA LEU A 376 19.08 18.95 2.61
C LEU A 376 20.59 19.25 2.59
N PRO A 377 21.26 19.41 3.75
CA PRO A 377 22.71 19.49 3.80
C PRO A 377 23.34 18.17 3.31
N PRO A 378 24.64 18.13 2.97
CA PRO A 378 25.32 16.88 2.65
C PRO A 378 25.01 15.79 3.69
N THR A 379 24.29 14.76 3.25
CA THR A 379 23.73 13.72 4.10
C THR A 379 24.21 12.36 3.59
N PRO A 380 24.94 11.58 4.41
CA PRO A 380 25.41 10.26 4.03
C PRO A 380 24.27 9.32 3.60
N ILE A 381 24.46 8.63 2.48
CA ILE A 381 23.56 7.57 2.00
C ILE A 381 24.18 6.23 2.35
N THR A 382 23.57 5.55 3.33
CA THR A 382 24.12 4.32 3.92
C THR A 382 23.37 3.06 3.51
N ALA A 383 22.16 3.19 2.97
CA ALA A 383 21.44 2.09 2.36
C ALA A 383 22.19 1.62 1.11
N LEU A 384 22.50 0.34 1.00
CA LEU A 384 23.27 -0.23 -0.10
C LEU A 384 22.35 -0.88 -1.13
N ASP A 385 22.65 -0.73 -2.42
CA ASP A 385 21.94 -1.41 -3.52
C ASP A 385 21.79 -2.92 -3.27
N THR A 386 22.89 -3.55 -2.82
CA THR A 386 22.95 -4.99 -2.53
C THR A 386 22.06 -5.44 -1.38
N SER A 387 21.60 -4.53 -0.54
CA SER A 387 20.68 -4.84 0.57
C SER A 387 19.21 -4.87 0.14
N GLY A 388 18.90 -4.36 -1.06
CA GLY A 388 17.50 -4.19 -1.51
C GLY A 388 16.70 -3.15 -0.70
N THR A 389 17.38 -2.34 0.12
CA THR A 389 16.79 -1.28 0.95
C THR A 389 17.10 0.11 0.41
N THR A 390 16.20 1.06 0.65
CA THR A 390 16.38 2.48 0.31
C THR A 390 16.36 3.35 1.56
N GLN A 391 17.18 4.40 1.58
CA GLN A 391 17.14 5.48 2.56
C GLN A 391 16.16 6.56 2.08
N ARG A 392 14.96 6.59 2.69
CA ARG A 392 13.93 7.59 2.38
C ARG A 392 14.25 8.93 3.03
N ILE A 393 14.20 10.00 2.26
CA ILE A 393 14.33 11.39 2.70
C ILE A 393 13.06 12.16 2.33
N GLN A 394 12.49 12.87 3.30
CA GLN A 394 11.33 13.74 3.09
C GLN A 394 11.63 15.18 3.45
N ILE A 395 11.21 16.12 2.60
CA ILE A 395 11.45 17.56 2.76
C ILE A 395 10.11 18.30 2.67
N ASP A 396 9.82 19.16 3.65
CA ASP A 396 8.75 20.17 3.57
C ASP A 396 9.27 21.37 2.74
N PRO A 397 8.79 21.59 1.50
CA PRO A 397 9.22 22.69 0.68
C PRO A 397 8.57 24.03 1.07
N THR A 398 7.58 24.05 1.98
CA THR A 398 6.83 25.25 2.38
C THR A 398 7.73 26.44 2.77
N PRO A 399 8.83 26.26 3.54
CA PRO A 399 9.73 27.36 3.92
C PRO A 399 10.52 27.99 2.75
N PHE A 400 10.46 27.38 1.56
CA PHE A 400 11.17 27.82 0.35
C PHE A 400 10.25 28.53 -0.66
N GLY A 401 8.93 28.60 -0.39
CA GLY A 401 7.94 29.11 -1.33
C GLY A 401 7.63 28.12 -2.47
N PRO A 402 6.94 28.57 -3.54
CA PRO A 402 6.74 27.75 -4.73
C PRO A 402 8.08 27.24 -5.30
N ILE A 403 8.15 25.97 -5.67
CA ILE A 403 9.38 25.37 -6.21
C ILE A 403 9.61 25.90 -7.63
N GLU A 404 10.59 26.77 -7.81
CA GLU A 404 11.04 27.28 -9.11
C GLU A 404 12.22 26.45 -9.64
N THR A 405 13.05 25.93 -8.74
CA THR A 405 14.16 25.02 -9.06
C THR A 405 14.38 24.04 -7.91
N LEU A 406 14.63 22.78 -8.25
CA LEU A 406 15.11 21.74 -7.33
C LEU A 406 16.41 21.18 -7.89
N VAL A 407 17.48 21.23 -7.10
CA VAL A 407 18.79 20.68 -7.49
C VAL A 407 19.19 19.59 -6.51
N ILE A 408 19.51 18.42 -7.05
CA ILE A 408 20.07 17.29 -6.34
C ILE A 408 21.52 17.14 -6.79
N SER A 409 22.43 17.13 -5.85
CA SER A 409 23.86 16.94 -6.11
C SER A 409 24.43 15.97 -5.11
N GLU A 410 25.56 15.37 -5.47
CA GLU A 410 26.28 14.45 -4.60
C GLU A 410 27.57 15.07 -4.04
N ARG A 411 28.09 14.47 -2.98
CA ARG A 411 29.43 14.69 -2.44
C ARG A 411 30.03 13.37 -2.00
N ASN A 412 31.34 13.40 -1.74
CA ASN A 412 32.11 12.27 -1.23
C ASN A 412 31.96 11.01 -2.12
N VAL A 413 32.04 11.22 -3.43
CA VAL A 413 31.98 10.19 -4.46
C VAL A 413 33.34 9.99 -5.11
N SER A 414 33.56 8.82 -5.69
CA SER A 414 34.79 8.50 -6.42
C SER A 414 34.48 7.63 -7.63
N TYR A 415 35.15 7.88 -8.75
CA TYR A 415 35.07 7.01 -9.93
C TYR A 415 36.46 6.82 -10.53
N ALA A 416 37.02 5.61 -10.37
CA ALA A 416 38.30 5.22 -10.96
C ALA A 416 38.13 4.25 -12.15
N GLY A 417 36.95 3.66 -12.31
CA GLY A 417 36.58 2.74 -13.38
C GLY A 417 35.37 1.90 -13.00
N SER A 418 34.88 1.06 -13.92
CA SER A 418 33.67 0.24 -13.73
C SER A 418 33.75 -0.80 -12.60
N GLU A 419 34.91 -1.01 -12.00
CA GLU A 419 35.11 -1.90 -10.86
C GLU A 419 35.44 -1.16 -9.57
N SER A 420 35.65 0.17 -9.62
CA SER A 420 36.08 0.99 -8.48
C SER A 420 35.36 2.35 -8.51
N PHE A 421 34.20 2.38 -7.86
CA PHE A 421 33.34 3.56 -7.79
C PHE A 421 32.55 3.65 -6.47
N SER A 422 31.94 4.81 -6.23
CA SER A 422 31.02 5.08 -5.12
C SER A 422 30.05 6.18 -5.53
N ASN A 423 28.80 5.82 -5.78
CA ASN A 423 27.80 6.63 -6.46
C ASN A 423 26.44 6.59 -5.73
N ILE A 424 25.54 7.51 -6.06
CA ILE A 424 24.17 7.52 -5.51
C ILE A 424 23.17 7.17 -6.61
N ARG A 425 22.28 6.22 -6.32
CA ARG A 425 21.12 5.91 -7.17
C ARG A 425 19.83 6.21 -6.45
N PHE A 426 18.81 6.56 -7.22
CA PHE A 426 17.45 6.76 -6.71
C PHE A 426 16.40 6.68 -7.82
N SER A 427 15.21 6.21 -7.44
CA SER A 427 14.03 6.26 -8.29
C SER A 427 13.51 7.70 -8.43
N MET A 428 12.58 7.91 -9.36
CA MET A 428 11.91 9.21 -9.52
C MET A 428 11.50 9.81 -8.17
N PRO A 429 11.90 11.07 -7.87
CA PRO A 429 11.43 11.75 -6.67
C PRO A 429 9.92 11.99 -6.78
N LYS A 430 9.24 12.13 -5.64
CA LYS A 430 7.80 12.39 -5.59
C LYS A 430 7.51 13.73 -4.95
N TYR A 431 6.53 14.47 -5.48
CA TYR A 431 5.93 15.62 -4.82
C TYR A 431 4.46 15.35 -4.55
N SER A 432 4.02 15.46 -3.30
CA SER A 432 2.65 15.07 -2.90
C SER A 432 2.29 13.65 -3.34
N ASN A 433 3.21 12.70 -3.16
CA ASN A 433 3.13 11.30 -3.64
C ASN A 433 3.04 11.13 -5.19
N VAL A 434 3.18 12.19 -5.99
CA VAL A 434 3.18 12.08 -7.45
C VAL A 434 4.62 12.00 -7.98
N PRO A 435 4.99 10.95 -8.74
CA PRO A 435 6.32 10.82 -9.32
C PRO A 435 6.65 11.97 -10.29
N ILE A 436 7.86 12.49 -10.17
CA ILE A 436 8.43 13.51 -11.04
C ILE A 436 9.38 12.83 -12.02
N SER A 437 9.01 12.86 -13.29
CA SER A 437 9.78 12.22 -14.35
C SER A 437 11.18 12.81 -14.52
N PHE A 438 12.20 11.96 -14.61
CA PHE A 438 13.55 12.38 -14.96
C PHE A 438 13.65 12.99 -16.37
N LYS A 439 12.67 12.75 -17.26
CA LYS A 439 12.60 13.39 -18.59
C LYS A 439 12.36 14.90 -18.51
N LEU A 440 11.94 15.42 -17.36
CA LEU A 440 11.77 16.85 -17.09
C LEU A 440 13.03 17.49 -16.50
N ALA A 441 14.04 16.70 -16.15
CA ALA A 441 15.27 17.17 -15.53
C ALA A 441 16.40 17.39 -16.54
N SER A 442 17.34 18.25 -16.19
CA SER A 442 18.65 18.34 -16.85
C SER A 442 19.72 17.65 -16.01
N PHE A 443 20.59 16.90 -16.68
CA PHE A 443 21.70 16.16 -16.07
C PHE A 443 23.02 16.87 -16.40
N ALA A 444 23.89 16.99 -15.42
CA ALA A 444 25.25 17.51 -15.56
C ALA A 444 26.23 16.64 -14.76
N GLY A 445 27.52 16.71 -15.11
CA GLY A 445 28.52 15.77 -14.60
C GLY A 445 28.44 14.43 -15.34
N GLN A 446 28.82 13.35 -14.67
CA GLN A 446 28.70 11.99 -15.22
C GLN A 446 27.33 11.35 -14.93
N SER A 447 26.36 12.12 -14.41
CA SER A 447 25.03 11.61 -14.10
C SER A 447 24.27 11.13 -15.32
N VAL A 448 23.58 10.01 -15.16
CA VAL A 448 22.77 9.40 -16.21
C VAL A 448 21.39 9.04 -15.71
N SER A 449 20.43 9.05 -16.65
CA SER A 449 19.13 8.45 -16.45
C SER A 449 19.13 7.05 -17.05
N MET A 450 18.66 6.08 -16.28
CA MET A 450 18.62 4.67 -16.64
C MET A 450 17.16 4.18 -16.71
N MET A 451 16.96 2.97 -17.21
CA MET A 451 15.66 2.28 -17.20
C MET A 451 14.51 3.13 -17.79
N ASP A 452 14.74 3.78 -18.95
CA ASP A 452 13.79 4.69 -19.62
C ASP A 452 13.29 5.87 -18.75
N GLY A 453 14.12 6.36 -17.83
CA GLY A 453 13.79 7.57 -17.07
C GLY A 453 13.13 7.33 -15.73
N THR A 454 13.22 6.12 -15.18
CA THR A 454 12.63 5.75 -13.88
C THR A 454 13.66 5.70 -12.76
N LEU A 455 14.93 5.55 -13.12
CA LEU A 455 16.09 5.54 -12.23
C LEU A 455 17.10 6.60 -12.67
N ALA A 456 17.76 7.23 -11.71
CA ALA A 456 18.90 8.09 -11.96
C ALA A 456 20.11 7.66 -11.13
N GLU A 457 21.29 7.88 -11.70
CA GLU A 457 22.58 7.69 -11.07
C GLU A 457 23.31 9.05 -11.06
N LEU A 458 23.72 9.47 -9.86
CA LEU A 458 24.61 10.61 -9.63
C LEU A 458 26.04 10.05 -9.53
N ASP A 459 26.93 10.61 -10.36
CA ASP A 459 28.30 10.16 -10.56
C ASP A 459 29.28 11.34 -10.67
N ALA A 460 30.43 11.18 -10.03
CA ALA A 460 31.61 12.06 -10.05
C ALA A 460 31.31 13.56 -10.29
N GLY A 461 30.63 14.21 -9.33
CA GLY A 461 30.23 15.62 -9.43
C GLY A 461 28.89 15.79 -10.13
N GLY A 462 28.06 14.75 -10.07
CA GLY A 462 26.75 14.67 -10.68
C GLY A 462 25.78 15.69 -10.12
N VAL A 463 25.01 16.30 -11.03
CA VAL A 463 23.95 17.24 -10.67
C VAL A 463 22.72 16.96 -11.52
N ILE A 464 21.57 16.81 -10.86
CA ILE A 464 20.25 16.69 -11.48
C ILE A 464 19.44 17.91 -11.08
N THR A 465 18.95 18.65 -12.08
CA THR A 465 18.15 19.87 -11.87
C THR A 465 16.76 19.71 -12.47
N PHE A 466 15.73 19.95 -11.65
CA PHE A 466 14.35 20.01 -12.09
C PHE A 466 13.89 21.48 -12.16
N PRO A 467 13.28 21.91 -13.28
CA PRO A 467 12.66 23.22 -13.39
C PRO A 467 11.34 23.26 -12.60
N GLY A 468 10.88 24.46 -12.23
CA GLY A 468 9.61 24.66 -11.52
C GLY A 468 8.39 24.12 -12.28
N SER A 469 8.47 24.05 -13.61
CA SER A 469 7.45 23.43 -14.46
C SER A 469 7.26 21.93 -14.16
N ALA A 470 8.25 21.24 -13.59
CA ALA A 470 8.14 19.85 -13.16
C ALA A 470 7.19 19.64 -11.97
N PHE A 471 6.78 20.72 -11.30
CA PHE A 471 5.92 20.70 -10.10
C PHE A 471 4.55 21.35 -10.35
N GLN A 472 4.26 21.80 -11.58
CA GLN A 472 3.00 22.44 -11.92
C GLN A 472 1.93 21.37 -12.21
N VAL A 473 0.76 21.50 -11.56
CA VAL A 473 -0.46 20.72 -11.86
C VAL A 473 -0.37 19.22 -11.53
N GLN A 474 -0.12 18.87 -10.27
CA GLN A 474 -0.37 17.50 -9.80
C GLN A 474 -1.11 17.54 -8.46
N ALA A 475 -2.43 17.43 -8.52
CA ALA A 475 -3.22 17.08 -7.34
C ALA A 475 -2.91 15.61 -7.02
N GLY A 476 -1.96 15.39 -6.11
CA GLY A 476 -1.61 14.05 -5.65
C GLY A 476 -2.70 13.37 -4.82
N PHE A 477 -3.73 14.13 -4.44
CA PHE A 477 -4.85 13.69 -3.63
C PHE A 477 -6.15 14.33 -4.13
N PRO A 478 -7.31 13.68 -3.90
CA PRO A 478 -8.62 14.27 -4.19
C PRO A 478 -8.85 15.59 -3.46
N ALA A 479 -9.71 16.45 -4.01
CA ALA A 479 -10.05 17.73 -3.40
C ALA A 479 -10.91 17.56 -2.14
N ASP A 480 -11.76 16.53 -2.11
CA ASP A 480 -12.52 16.13 -0.94
C ASP A 480 -11.99 14.78 -0.44
N THR A 481 -11.58 14.77 0.81
CA THR A 481 -11.05 13.61 1.54
C THR A 481 -11.88 13.36 2.79
N ARG A 482 -13.14 13.81 2.84
CA ARG A 482 -14.01 13.64 4.01
C ARG A 482 -14.48 12.20 4.18
N SER A 483 -14.19 11.59 5.31
CA SER A 483 -14.74 10.27 5.65
C SER A 483 -15.76 10.31 6.80
N VAL A 484 -16.73 9.39 6.75
CA VAL A 484 -17.66 9.11 7.84
C VAL A 484 -17.28 7.76 8.44
N ILE A 485 -16.92 7.75 9.71
CA ILE A 485 -16.32 6.61 10.39
C ILE A 485 -17.16 6.28 11.63
N ASP A 486 -17.56 5.03 11.71
CA ASP A 486 -18.23 4.45 12.88
C ASP A 486 -17.50 3.17 13.28
N GLY A 487 -16.87 3.18 14.45
CA GLY A 487 -16.22 1.98 15.00
C GLY A 487 -17.22 0.88 15.37
N GLY A 488 -18.48 1.21 15.66
CA GLY A 488 -19.48 0.26 16.11
C GLY A 488 -19.29 -0.23 17.55
N GLY A 489 -19.50 -1.53 17.79
CA GLY A 489 -19.30 -2.16 19.10
C GLY A 489 -17.82 -2.36 19.44
N GLY A 490 -17.52 -2.82 20.66
CA GLY A 490 -16.15 -3.13 21.11
C GLY A 490 -15.26 -1.90 21.35
N SER A 491 -13.94 -2.15 21.36
CA SER A 491 -12.89 -1.15 21.63
C SER A 491 -12.07 -0.88 20.38
N ASN A 492 -12.47 0.16 19.66
CA ASN A 492 -11.97 0.50 18.33
C ASN A 492 -10.83 1.52 18.36
N THR A 493 -9.90 1.37 17.44
CA THR A 493 -8.76 2.25 17.22
C THR A 493 -8.81 2.89 15.84
N LEU A 494 -8.88 4.21 15.79
CA LEU A 494 -8.70 5.00 14.56
C LEU A 494 -7.23 5.42 14.43
N VAL A 495 -6.64 5.22 13.26
CA VAL A 495 -5.22 5.49 12.99
C VAL A 495 -5.08 6.64 12.00
N TYR A 496 -4.28 7.64 12.37
CA TYR A 496 -3.80 8.72 11.53
C TYR A 496 -2.28 8.64 11.40
N GLY A 497 -1.77 8.82 10.19
CA GLY A 497 -0.38 8.49 9.86
C GLY A 497 0.65 9.54 10.27
N ALA A 498 0.25 10.74 10.68
CA ALA A 498 1.15 11.82 11.06
C ALA A 498 1.02 12.20 12.56
N ASN A 499 1.87 13.13 13.00
CA ASN A 499 1.93 13.54 14.39
C ASN A 499 0.63 14.25 14.81
N TYR A 500 0.23 14.12 16.07
CA TYR A 500 -0.97 14.75 16.64
C TYR A 500 -1.09 16.24 16.31
N THR A 501 0.02 16.98 16.33
CA THR A 501 0.06 18.43 16.05
C THR A 501 -0.38 18.82 14.64
N ASN A 502 -0.49 17.86 13.71
CA ASN A 502 -0.98 18.09 12.35
C ASN A 502 -2.52 18.06 12.26
N TYR A 503 -3.21 17.72 13.34
CA TYR A 503 -4.65 17.53 13.36
C TYR A 503 -5.31 18.43 14.40
N ALA A 504 -6.51 18.89 14.07
CA ALA A 504 -7.45 19.42 15.04
C ALA A 504 -8.53 18.36 15.29
N VAL A 505 -8.76 18.04 16.57
CA VAL A 505 -9.78 17.09 17.01
C VAL A 505 -10.83 17.85 17.82
N ARG A 506 -12.08 17.82 17.37
CA ARG A 506 -13.18 18.56 18.01
C ARG A 506 -14.35 17.64 18.29
N LYS A 507 -14.75 17.50 19.56
CA LYS A 507 -16.00 16.82 19.92
C LYS A 507 -17.18 17.75 19.77
N ARG A 508 -18.19 17.32 19.01
CA ARG A 508 -19.49 17.97 18.89
C ARG A 508 -20.39 17.61 20.08
N ALA A 509 -21.47 18.37 20.25
CA ALA A 509 -22.47 18.15 21.31
C ALA A 509 -23.20 16.80 21.20
N ASP A 510 -23.31 16.23 20.00
CA ASP A 510 -23.90 14.91 19.73
C ASP A 510 -22.91 13.75 19.96
N GLY A 511 -21.70 14.04 20.43
CA GLY A 511 -20.65 13.07 20.71
C GLY A 511 -19.78 12.70 19.51
N VAL A 512 -20.08 13.20 18.31
CA VAL A 512 -19.25 13.00 17.10
C VAL A 512 -17.94 13.75 17.24
N LEU A 513 -16.84 13.16 16.79
CA LEU A 513 -15.56 13.86 16.65
C LEU A 513 -15.40 14.33 15.21
N ASP A 514 -15.10 15.61 15.03
CA ASP A 514 -14.58 16.15 13.78
C ASP A 514 -13.06 16.15 13.85
N ILE A 515 -12.40 15.50 12.89
CA ILE A 515 -10.94 15.46 12.82
C ILE A 515 -10.49 16.06 11.49
N THR A 516 -9.67 17.10 11.52
CA THR A 516 -9.22 17.81 10.31
C THR A 516 -7.71 17.97 10.30
N SER A 517 -7.05 17.71 9.17
CA SER A 517 -5.63 18.07 9.00
C SER A 517 -5.43 19.33 8.16
N ALA A 518 -4.50 20.18 8.60
CA ALA A 518 -3.99 21.29 7.81
C ALA A 518 -2.75 20.93 6.98
N ARG A 519 -2.10 19.79 7.27
CA ARG A 519 -0.81 19.40 6.70
C ARG A 519 -0.87 18.14 5.85
N THR A 520 -1.82 17.23 6.11
CA THR A 520 -1.97 15.98 5.35
C THR A 520 -3.23 16.01 4.49
N ALA A 521 -3.44 14.95 3.70
CA ALA A 521 -4.68 14.69 2.98
C ALA A 521 -5.70 13.90 3.82
N GLU A 522 -5.51 13.81 5.14
CA GLU A 522 -6.42 13.09 6.03
C GLU A 522 -7.46 14.05 6.62
N GLY A 523 -8.73 13.67 6.47
CA GLY A 523 -9.87 14.46 6.88
C GLY A 523 -10.24 15.59 5.91
N PRO A 524 -11.30 16.36 6.21
CA PRO A 524 -12.02 16.39 7.48
C PRO A 524 -12.90 15.14 7.69
N ASP A 525 -12.78 14.45 8.81
CA ASP A 525 -13.53 13.22 9.11
C ASP A 525 -14.60 13.44 10.18
N GLU A 526 -15.67 12.64 10.11
CA GLU A 526 -16.70 12.53 11.14
C GLU A 526 -16.62 11.16 11.79
N VAL A 527 -16.30 11.12 13.09
CA VAL A 527 -15.96 9.86 13.79
C VAL A 527 -16.92 9.61 14.96
N ARG A 528 -17.42 8.37 15.05
CA ARG A 528 -18.25 7.85 16.14
C ARG A 528 -17.72 6.51 16.64
N ASN A 529 -18.06 6.19 17.89
CA ASN A 529 -17.83 4.86 18.50
C ASN A 529 -16.38 4.35 18.40
N VAL A 530 -15.42 5.27 18.52
CA VAL A 530 -13.99 4.99 18.60
C VAL A 530 -13.51 5.33 20.01
N GLN A 531 -12.68 4.46 20.59
CA GLN A 531 -12.15 4.60 21.94
C GLN A 531 -10.70 5.09 21.91
N THR A 532 -9.95 4.75 20.87
CA THR A 532 -8.55 5.17 20.73
C THR A 532 -8.33 5.90 19.41
N ILE A 533 -7.57 7.00 19.44
CA ILE A 533 -6.93 7.56 18.25
C ILE A 533 -5.41 7.36 18.34
N GLN A 534 -4.82 6.72 17.34
CA GLN A 534 -3.39 6.53 17.20
C GLN A 534 -2.84 7.50 16.16
N PHE A 535 -1.90 8.36 16.57
CA PHE A 535 -1.08 9.21 15.70
C PHE A 535 0.33 8.62 15.59
N SER A 536 1.18 9.13 14.70
CA SER A 536 2.55 8.60 14.58
C SER A 536 3.44 8.86 15.81
N ASP A 537 3.15 9.90 16.60
CA ASP A 537 3.94 10.29 17.78
C ASP A 537 3.30 9.90 19.11
N ARG A 538 1.99 9.62 19.15
CA ARG A 538 1.27 9.32 20.40
C ARG A 538 -0.04 8.58 20.18
N ARG A 539 -0.55 8.01 21.27
CA ARG A 539 -1.88 7.41 21.37
C ARG A 539 -2.75 8.24 22.30
N ILE A 540 -4.00 8.47 21.92
CA ILE A 540 -5.03 9.16 22.71
C ILE A 540 -6.15 8.17 23.00
N ASP A 541 -6.43 7.92 24.28
CA ASP A 541 -7.60 7.14 24.71
C ASP A 541 -8.75 8.10 25.02
N LEU A 542 -9.78 8.11 24.19
CA LEU A 542 -10.92 9.02 24.26
C LEU A 542 -11.80 8.81 25.49
N ALA A 543 -11.71 7.65 26.17
CA ALA A 543 -12.37 7.42 27.45
C ALA A 543 -11.68 8.19 28.59
N THR A 544 -10.37 8.43 28.47
CA THR A 544 -9.56 9.19 29.43
C THR A 544 -9.17 10.59 28.95
N ALA A 545 -9.38 10.89 27.66
CA ALA A 545 -8.82 12.07 26.99
C ALA A 545 -9.83 13.13 26.50
N LEU A 546 -11.06 13.22 27.00
CA LEU A 546 -11.96 14.35 26.65
C LEU A 546 -12.85 14.76 27.83
N PRO A 547 -13.05 16.06 28.16
CA PRO A 547 -12.29 17.29 27.91
C PRO A 547 -11.32 17.59 29.09
N LEU A 548 -10.61 18.72 29.11
CA LEU A 548 -10.11 19.22 30.40
C LEU A 548 -11.33 19.29 31.32
N ARG A 549 -11.36 18.52 32.41
CA ARG A 549 -12.38 18.78 33.42
C ARG A 549 -12.21 20.24 33.79
N ASN A 550 -13.29 21.01 33.81
CA ASN A 550 -13.22 22.42 34.23
C ASN A 550 -12.45 22.53 35.55
N SER A 551 -12.59 21.55 36.44
CA SER A 551 -11.80 21.39 37.67
C SER A 551 -10.29 21.36 37.45
N CYS A 552 -9.77 20.71 36.41
CA CYS A 552 -8.34 20.68 36.07
C CYS A 552 -7.83 22.03 35.56
N LEU A 553 -8.58 22.71 34.69
CA LEU A 553 -8.19 24.06 34.25
C LEU A 553 -8.20 25.04 35.44
N PHE A 554 -9.20 24.93 36.31
CA PHE A 554 -9.29 25.75 37.52
C PHE A 554 -8.16 25.43 38.51
N ALA A 555 -7.86 24.15 38.75
CA ALA A 555 -6.75 23.74 39.60
C ALA A 555 -5.41 24.21 39.04
N TYR A 556 -5.21 24.10 37.72
CA TYR A 556 -4.03 24.63 37.03
C TYR A 556 -3.89 26.14 37.19
N ALA A 557 -4.98 26.90 37.02
CA ALA A 557 -4.98 28.36 37.18
C ALA A 557 -4.54 28.75 38.60
N ALA A 558 -5.05 28.06 39.63
CA ALA A 558 -4.69 28.30 41.02
C ALA A 558 -3.27 27.85 41.39
N GLY A 559 -2.82 26.72 40.85
CA GLY A 559 -1.47 26.20 41.09
C GLY A 559 -0.38 27.01 40.39
N THR A 560 -0.69 27.57 39.22
CA THR A 560 0.26 28.32 38.38
C THR A 560 0.28 29.80 38.72
N TYR A 561 -0.87 30.37 39.06
CA TYR A 561 -1.03 31.80 39.37
C TYR A 561 -1.64 32.02 40.75
N PRO A 562 -0.98 31.56 41.84
CA PRO A 562 -1.51 31.67 43.21
C PRO A 562 -1.68 33.11 43.68
N GLU A 563 -0.98 34.08 43.07
CA GLU A 563 -1.14 35.51 43.31
C GLU A 563 -2.44 36.08 42.71
N ILE A 564 -3.00 35.40 41.70
CA ILE A 564 -4.25 35.78 41.04
C ILE A 564 -5.41 34.96 41.61
N PHE A 565 -5.22 33.67 41.85
CA PHE A 565 -6.27 32.74 42.31
C PHE A 565 -5.84 32.07 43.63
N SER A 566 -6.25 32.66 44.76
CA SER A 566 -5.88 32.18 46.10
C SER A 566 -7.07 31.79 46.97
N GLY A 567 -6.85 30.84 47.89
CA GLY A 567 -7.86 30.31 48.81
C GLY A 567 -8.67 29.15 48.24
N THR A 568 -9.53 28.56 49.07
CA THR A 568 -10.35 27.40 48.68
C THR A 568 -11.37 27.79 47.61
N PRO A 569 -11.40 27.11 46.45
CA PRO A 569 -12.36 27.43 45.40
C PRO A 569 -13.77 26.99 45.79
N THR A 570 -14.75 27.81 45.40
CA THR A 570 -16.17 27.43 45.35
C THR A 570 -16.57 27.28 43.89
N PHE A 571 -17.04 26.08 43.53
CA PHE A 571 -17.48 25.80 42.16
C PHE A 571 -18.94 26.13 41.98
N GLY A 572 -19.31 26.60 40.79
CA GLY A 572 -20.70 26.90 40.46
C GLY A 572 -20.93 27.05 38.97
N THR A 573 -22.19 27.25 38.62
CA THR A 573 -22.61 27.63 37.28
C THR A 573 -23.38 28.94 37.36
N TYR A 574 -23.12 29.83 36.40
CA TYR A 574 -23.85 31.09 36.26
C TYR A 574 -24.00 31.43 34.79
N GLN A 575 -25.25 31.46 34.32
CA GLN A 575 -25.58 31.58 32.90
C GLN A 575 -24.84 30.52 32.06
N GLN A 576 -24.08 30.94 31.04
CA GLN A 576 -23.31 30.06 30.16
C GLN A 576 -21.98 29.59 30.74
N TYR A 577 -21.61 30.03 31.95
CA TYR A 577 -20.30 29.80 32.54
C TYR A 577 -20.35 28.71 33.62
N SER A 578 -19.46 27.74 33.51
CA SER A 578 -19.01 26.95 34.66
C SER A 578 -17.79 27.67 35.26
N TYR A 579 -17.74 27.88 36.57
CA TYR A 579 -16.66 28.68 37.18
C TYR A 579 -16.15 28.11 38.51
N ALA A 580 -14.95 28.54 38.88
CA ALA A 580 -14.38 28.44 40.22
C ALA A 580 -14.11 29.85 40.76
N LEU A 581 -14.71 30.19 41.91
CA LEU A 581 -14.47 31.44 42.64
C LEU A 581 -13.51 31.19 43.81
N TYR A 582 -12.43 31.96 43.88
CA TYR A 582 -11.35 31.78 44.85
C TYR A 582 -11.45 32.80 45.98
N ALA A 583 -11.92 32.35 47.15
CA ALA A 583 -12.29 33.24 48.26
C ALA A 583 -11.14 34.10 48.80
N GLY A 584 -9.89 33.65 48.70
CA GLY A 584 -8.72 34.40 49.17
C GLY A 584 -8.34 35.58 48.28
N SER A 585 -8.72 35.55 47.00
CA SER A 585 -8.43 36.60 46.01
C SER A 585 -9.66 37.38 45.54
N GLY A 586 -10.85 36.79 45.68
CA GLY A 586 -12.09 37.30 45.09
C GLY A 586 -12.16 37.18 43.58
N ASN A 587 -11.18 36.53 42.93
CA ASN A 587 -11.19 36.28 41.49
C ASN A 587 -11.88 34.95 41.18
N ALA A 588 -12.52 34.89 40.01
CA ALA A 588 -13.08 33.70 39.42
C ALA A 588 -12.45 33.44 38.05
N VAL A 589 -12.23 32.17 37.73
CA VAL A 589 -12.02 31.70 36.36
C VAL A 589 -13.21 30.86 35.95
N GLY A 590 -13.69 31.03 34.72
CA GLY A 590 -14.83 30.30 34.19
C GLY A 590 -14.67 29.95 32.72
N ILE A 591 -15.41 28.93 32.30
CA ILE A 591 -15.43 28.44 30.93
C ILE A 591 -16.88 28.54 30.43
N ASP A 592 -17.05 29.14 29.25
CA ASP A 592 -18.37 29.21 28.60
C ASP A 592 -18.73 27.94 27.81
N ALA A 593 -19.96 27.88 27.30
CA ALA A 593 -20.46 26.75 26.51
C ALA A 593 -19.72 26.53 25.17
N LEU A 594 -18.88 27.47 24.74
CA LEU A 594 -18.08 27.41 23.51
C LEU A 594 -16.59 27.12 23.80
N GLY A 595 -16.22 26.84 25.06
CA GLY A 595 -14.85 26.58 25.47
C GLY A 595 -14.00 27.83 25.67
N GLY A 596 -14.60 29.02 25.69
CA GLY A 596 -13.89 30.26 26.02
C GLY A 596 -13.59 30.34 27.51
N VAL A 597 -12.35 30.68 27.87
CA VAL A 597 -11.88 30.84 29.25
C VAL A 597 -11.90 32.33 29.61
N TRP A 598 -12.49 32.64 30.75
CA TRP A 598 -12.77 33.99 31.21
C TRP A 598 -12.33 34.17 32.66
N VAL A 599 -11.86 35.38 32.99
CA VAL A 599 -11.50 35.77 34.36
C VAL A 599 -12.35 36.96 34.78
N LEU A 600 -12.85 36.94 36.02
CA LEU A 600 -13.64 38.01 36.62
C LEU A 600 -13.23 38.22 38.08
N GLY A 601 -12.91 39.45 38.47
CA GLY A 601 -12.70 39.81 39.87
C GLY A 601 -11.81 41.02 40.05
N PRO A 602 -11.26 41.25 41.25
CA PRO A 602 -10.35 42.35 41.52
C PRO A 602 -9.16 42.45 40.55
N TYR A 603 -8.63 41.32 40.08
CA TYR A 603 -7.52 41.28 39.12
C TYR A 603 -7.89 41.94 37.78
N THR A 604 -9.14 41.77 37.33
CA THR A 604 -9.65 42.35 36.09
C THR A 604 -10.43 43.65 36.33
N GLY A 605 -10.36 44.24 37.53
CA GLY A 605 -11.11 45.45 37.88
C GLY A 605 -12.64 45.25 37.89
N GLY A 606 -13.10 44.00 38.08
CA GLY A 606 -14.53 43.65 38.02
C GLY A 606 -15.09 43.53 36.60
N VAL A 607 -14.23 43.53 35.57
CA VAL A 607 -14.62 43.31 34.18
C VAL A 607 -14.45 41.84 33.83
N LEU A 608 -15.42 41.25 33.13
CA LEU A 608 -15.31 39.89 32.61
C LEU A 608 -14.36 39.90 31.40
N THR A 609 -13.19 39.28 31.54
CA THR A 609 -12.10 39.36 30.57
C THR A 609 -11.83 37.98 29.96
N PHE A 610 -11.89 37.89 28.64
CA PHE A 610 -11.49 36.69 27.88
C PHE A 610 -9.98 36.52 27.94
N VAL A 611 -9.50 35.30 28.21
CA VAL A 611 -8.06 35.01 28.36
C VAL A 611 -7.56 33.91 27.43
N GLY A 612 -8.44 33.24 26.68
CA GLY A 612 -8.07 32.21 25.70
C GLY A 612 -9.15 31.14 25.56
N LEU A 613 -8.94 30.17 24.69
CA LEU A 613 -9.78 28.98 24.56
C LEU A 613 -9.24 27.85 25.45
N GLU A 614 -10.08 26.91 25.86
CA GLU A 614 -9.69 25.72 26.64
C GLU A 614 -8.54 24.96 25.97
N THR A 615 -8.57 24.87 24.64
CA THR A 615 -7.53 24.24 23.80
C THR A 615 -6.17 24.96 23.87
N ASP A 616 -6.16 26.26 24.16
CA ASP A 616 -4.91 27.04 24.29
C ASP A 616 -4.17 26.67 25.58
N PHE A 617 -4.90 26.23 26.61
CA PHE A 617 -4.35 25.86 27.91
C PHE A 617 -4.10 24.35 28.05
N GLU A 618 -4.71 23.51 27.21
CA GLU A 618 -4.60 22.05 27.26
C GLU A 618 -3.16 21.52 27.34
N PRO A 619 -2.18 22.00 26.54
CA PRO A 619 -0.80 21.51 26.65
C PRO A 619 -0.16 21.83 28.00
N ALA A 620 -0.45 23.02 28.56
CA ALA A 620 0.13 23.50 29.79
C ALA A 620 -0.49 22.82 31.02
N VAL A 621 -1.82 22.65 31.03
CA VAL A 621 -2.53 21.92 32.10
C VAL A 621 -2.10 20.45 32.10
N SER A 622 -1.99 19.82 30.92
CA SER A 622 -1.54 18.44 30.81
C SER A 622 -0.10 18.24 31.31
N ALA A 623 0.78 19.21 31.06
CA ALA A 623 2.15 19.20 31.60
C ALA A 623 2.18 19.36 33.12
N TRP A 624 1.32 20.22 33.66
CA TRP A 624 1.17 20.43 35.09
C TRP A 624 0.67 19.16 35.81
N MET A 625 -0.33 18.48 35.27
CA MET A 625 -0.86 17.22 35.84
C MET A 625 0.20 16.11 35.91
N ARG A 626 1.06 16.00 34.89
CA ARG A 626 2.17 15.01 34.87
C ARG A 626 3.21 15.23 35.96
N ASN A 627 3.28 16.43 36.56
CA ASN A 627 4.21 16.76 37.64
C ASN A 627 3.66 16.44 39.05
N GLY A 628 2.70 15.51 39.15
CA GLY A 628 2.18 15.01 40.43
C GLY A 628 0.91 15.73 40.92
N HIS A 629 0.33 16.62 40.13
CA HIS A 629 -0.93 17.31 40.43
C HIS A 629 -2.11 16.52 39.87
N THR A 630 -2.50 15.46 40.60
CA THR A 630 -3.56 14.50 40.19
C THR A 630 -4.92 14.75 40.84
N ASP A 631 -5.04 15.77 41.69
CA ASP A 631 -6.28 16.13 42.37
C ASP A 631 -7.20 16.97 41.46
N CYS A 632 -7.54 16.42 40.30
CA CYS A 632 -8.61 16.82 39.38
C CYS A 632 -8.93 15.62 38.44
#